data_AF-A0A5C6ES51-F1
#
_entry.id   AF-A0A5C6ES51-F1
#
_cell.length_a   1.000
_cell.length_b   1.000
_cell.length_c   1.000
_cell.angle_alpha   90.00
_cell.angle_beta   90.00
_cell.angle_gamma   90.00
#
_symmetry.space_group_name_H-M   'P 1'
#
loop_
_entity.id
_entity.type
_entity.pdbx_description
1 polymer ?
#
loop_
_entity_poly.entity_id
_entity_poly.type
_entity_poly.pdbx_seq_one_letter_code
_entity_poly.pdbx_strand_id
1 'polypeptide(L)'
;MKHYLAMLSILAIAMTSLVSYTNSAPSLNAAPADDSSRPDTELVEIATHPQSYRFIDQATDRVDGNEMVKIHSTAPLASNHKYVELRPGSIRYFRTDGATAADGERATITWSINGKTMTTDVGRPGGVIMAVRSLDGVISWYSLMMDMRC
;
A
#
# COMPACT_ATOMS: atom_id res chain seq x y z
N MET A 1 -18.76 53.01 -26.00
CA MET A 1 -18.26 53.58 -27.27
C MET A 1 -16.83 53.13 -27.52
N LYS A 2 -16.65 52.17 -28.44
CA LYS A 2 -15.58 52.14 -29.44
C LYS A 2 -15.81 50.88 -30.29
N HIS A 3 -16.44 51.11 -31.43
CA HIS A 3 -16.56 50.18 -32.54
C HIS A 3 -15.19 50.01 -33.21
N TYR A 4 -14.89 48.82 -33.73
CA TYR A 4 -14.10 48.71 -34.95
C TYR A 4 -14.67 47.61 -35.85
N LEU A 5 -14.79 48.02 -37.11
CA LEU A 5 -15.42 47.38 -38.25
C LEU A 5 -14.31 46.97 -39.24
N ALA A 6 -14.70 46.14 -40.21
CA ALA A 6 -14.07 45.86 -41.52
C ALA A 6 -12.98 44.76 -41.54
N MET A 7 -13.28 43.57 -42.11
CA MET A 7 -13.34 43.21 -43.55
C MET A 7 -11.97 43.14 -44.21
N LEU A 8 -11.54 41.94 -44.65
CA LEU A 8 -11.40 41.59 -46.08
C LEU A 8 -10.92 40.14 -46.24
N SER A 9 -11.61 39.37 -47.08
CA SER A 9 -11.22 38.04 -47.57
C SER A 9 -10.18 38.15 -48.67
N ILE A 10 -9.11 37.33 -48.64
CA ILE A 10 -8.43 36.85 -49.86
C ILE A 10 -8.04 35.38 -49.73
N LEU A 11 -8.52 34.64 -50.72
CA LEU A 11 -8.29 33.26 -51.13
C LEU A 11 -6.86 33.09 -51.71
N ALA A 12 -6.15 32.00 -51.40
CA ALA A 12 -5.50 31.13 -52.39
C ALA A 12 -4.43 30.16 -51.83
N ILE A 13 -4.72 28.88 -52.06
CA ILE A 13 -3.87 27.84 -52.68
C ILE A 13 -2.72 27.21 -51.87
N ALA A 14 -2.88 25.88 -51.78
CA ALA A 14 -2.01 24.88 -51.17
C ALA A 14 -0.58 24.85 -51.73
N MET A 15 0.35 24.48 -50.86
CA MET A 15 1.51 23.69 -51.25
C MET A 15 1.80 22.64 -50.19
N THR A 16 1.51 21.41 -50.57
CA THR A 16 1.73 20.17 -49.85
C THR A 16 3.23 19.97 -49.61
N SER A 17 3.61 19.76 -48.36
CA SER A 17 4.87 19.09 -47.99
C SER A 17 4.54 18.23 -46.78
N LEU A 18 4.08 17.00 -47.03
CA LEU A 18 4.07 15.98 -45.98
C LEU A 18 5.53 15.59 -45.71
N VAL A 19 6.15 16.26 -44.75
CA VAL A 19 7.27 15.67 -44.03
C VAL A 19 6.64 14.83 -42.94
N SER A 20 6.64 13.51 -43.13
CA SER A 20 6.35 12.57 -42.05
C SER A 20 7.50 12.66 -41.04
N TYR A 21 7.42 13.61 -40.12
CA TYR A 21 8.07 13.43 -38.84
C TYR A 21 7.33 12.30 -38.15
N THR A 22 7.96 11.13 -38.08
CA THR A 22 7.64 10.16 -37.04
C THR A 22 8.00 10.84 -35.72
N ASN A 23 7.05 11.60 -35.19
CA ASN A 23 7.00 11.94 -33.79
C ASN A 23 6.91 10.60 -33.05
N SER A 24 8.07 10.06 -32.69
CA SER A 24 8.17 9.22 -31.51
C SER A 24 7.83 10.13 -30.34
N ALA A 25 6.54 10.38 -30.14
CA ALA A 25 6.05 10.80 -28.85
C ALA A 25 6.62 9.77 -27.86
N PRO A 26 7.31 10.17 -26.78
CA PRO A 26 7.57 9.24 -25.71
C PRO A 26 6.20 8.69 -25.31
N SER A 27 5.97 7.40 -25.60
CA SER A 27 4.78 6.71 -25.14
C SER A 27 4.65 7.04 -23.66
N LEU A 28 3.49 7.56 -23.27
CA LEU A 28 3.15 7.75 -21.87
C LEU A 28 3.72 6.58 -21.09
N ASN A 29 4.54 6.87 -20.07
CA ASN A 29 4.97 5.87 -19.10
C ASN A 29 3.74 5.08 -18.70
N ALA A 30 3.59 3.88 -19.25
CA ALA A 30 2.68 2.91 -18.70
C ALA A 30 3.14 2.76 -17.26
N ALA A 31 2.27 3.10 -16.31
CA ALA A 31 2.51 2.78 -14.92
C ALA A 31 2.96 1.31 -14.89
N PRO A 32 4.05 0.97 -14.17
CA PRO A 32 4.49 -0.41 -14.09
C PRO A 32 3.27 -1.24 -13.72
N ALA A 33 3.01 -2.28 -14.52
CA ALA A 33 1.91 -3.19 -14.27
C ALA A 33 2.00 -3.61 -12.80
N ASP A 34 0.93 -3.35 -12.05
CA ASP A 34 0.78 -3.76 -10.66
C ASP A 34 0.86 -5.29 -10.64
N ASP A 35 2.06 -5.84 -10.45
CA ASP A 35 2.32 -7.26 -10.28
C ASP A 35 1.94 -7.69 -8.86
N SER A 36 0.70 -7.38 -8.46
CA SER A 36 0.09 -7.82 -7.21
C SER A 36 -0.22 -9.33 -7.20
N SER A 37 0.18 -10.03 -8.28
CA SER A 37 0.10 -11.48 -8.48
C SER A 37 1.33 -12.23 -7.95
N ARG A 38 2.49 -11.57 -7.86
CA ARG A 38 3.69 -12.18 -7.30
C ARG A 38 3.56 -12.35 -5.79
N PRO A 39 3.79 -13.56 -5.25
CA PRO A 39 3.80 -13.74 -3.80
C PRO A 39 4.90 -12.88 -3.17
N ASP A 40 4.52 -12.13 -2.13
CA ASP A 40 5.46 -11.37 -1.32
C ASP A 40 6.49 -12.34 -0.74
N THR A 41 7.69 -12.32 -1.32
CA THR A 41 8.73 -13.32 -1.04
C THR A 41 9.21 -13.21 0.41
N GLU A 42 9.19 -12.00 0.99
CA GLU A 42 9.51 -11.77 2.41
C GLU A 42 8.46 -12.42 3.31
N LEU A 43 7.16 -12.35 2.96
CA LEU A 43 6.11 -13.03 3.74
C LEU A 43 6.24 -14.56 3.68
N VAL A 44 6.62 -15.11 2.52
CA VAL A 44 6.90 -16.54 2.38
C VAL A 44 8.14 -16.94 3.20
N GLU A 45 9.18 -16.11 3.19
CA GLU A 45 10.40 -16.33 3.95
C GLU A 45 10.14 -16.31 5.46
N ILE A 46 9.39 -15.33 5.98
CA ILE A 46 9.06 -15.25 7.41
C ILE A 46 8.25 -16.47 7.86
N ALA A 47 7.31 -16.92 7.03
CA ALA A 47 6.51 -18.09 7.34
C ALA A 47 7.33 -19.40 7.39
N THR A 48 8.47 -19.44 6.70
CA THR A 48 9.35 -20.63 6.62
C THR A 48 10.54 -20.55 7.56
N HIS A 49 11.05 -19.35 7.83
CA HIS A 49 12.25 -19.07 8.62
C HIS A 49 12.02 -17.91 9.60
N PRO A 50 11.08 -18.03 10.56
CA PRO A 50 10.75 -16.93 11.47
C PRO A 50 11.93 -16.48 12.33
N GLN A 51 12.92 -17.37 12.57
CA GLN A 51 14.14 -17.05 13.30
C GLN A 51 15.06 -16.05 12.58
N SER A 52 14.89 -15.83 11.28
CA SER A 52 15.66 -14.85 10.51
C SER A 52 15.20 -13.41 10.75
N TYR A 53 14.18 -13.22 11.60
CA TYR A 53 13.55 -11.93 11.87
C TYR A 53 13.60 -11.60 13.36
N ARG A 54 13.71 -10.31 13.66
CA ARG A 54 13.68 -9.77 15.03
C ARG A 54 12.49 -8.85 15.24
N PHE A 55 12.00 -8.81 16.48
CA PHE A 55 10.98 -7.87 16.91
C PHE A 55 11.60 -6.50 17.16
N ILE A 56 11.00 -5.46 16.60
CA ILE A 56 11.47 -4.08 16.71
C ILE A 56 10.54 -3.26 17.59
N ASP A 57 9.25 -3.34 17.29
CA ASP A 57 8.19 -2.67 18.04
C ASP A 57 7.12 -3.68 18.41
N GLN A 58 6.41 -3.38 19.51
CA GLN A 58 5.25 -4.15 19.95
C GLN A 58 4.12 -3.22 20.34
N ALA A 59 2.91 -3.57 19.92
CA ALA A 59 1.67 -3.00 20.43
C ALA A 59 0.74 -4.13 20.90
N THR A 60 -0.20 -3.81 21.79
CA THR A 60 -1.18 -4.78 22.28
C THR A 60 -2.54 -4.13 22.38
N ASP A 61 -3.54 -4.86 21.89
CA ASP A 61 -4.96 -4.49 21.97
C ASP A 61 -5.76 -5.62 22.60
N ARG A 62 -6.98 -5.30 23.02
CA ARG A 62 -7.94 -6.29 23.51
C ARG A 62 -9.24 -6.21 22.71
N VAL A 63 -9.74 -7.37 22.33
CA VAL A 63 -11.07 -7.55 21.73
C VAL A 63 -11.92 -8.43 22.63
N ASP A 64 -13.18 -8.03 22.78
CA ASP A 64 -14.16 -8.86 23.44
C ASP A 64 -14.71 -9.89 22.45
N GLY A 65 -14.84 -11.14 22.90
CA GLY A 65 -15.45 -12.21 22.11
C GLY A 65 -14.53 -12.91 21.11
N ASN A 66 -15.14 -13.86 20.40
CA ASN A 66 -14.47 -14.81 19.51
C ASN A 66 -14.68 -14.52 18.01
N GLU A 67 -15.26 -13.37 17.66
CA GLU A 67 -15.50 -13.03 16.25
C GLU A 67 -14.21 -12.76 15.50
N MET A 68 -14.22 -12.93 14.18
CA MET A 68 -13.04 -12.64 13.37
C MET A 68 -12.73 -11.14 13.36
N VAL A 69 -11.45 -10.81 13.50
CA VAL A 69 -10.95 -9.44 13.34
C VAL A 69 -10.53 -9.26 11.89
N LYS A 70 -11.06 -8.23 11.24
CA LYS A 70 -10.67 -7.84 9.88
C LYS A 70 -9.65 -6.72 9.95
N ILE A 71 -8.46 -7.00 9.46
CA ILE A 71 -7.31 -6.10 9.51
C ILE A 71 -7.13 -5.45 8.14
N HIS A 72 -6.85 -4.17 8.16
CA HIS A 72 -6.59 -3.33 7.02
C HIS A 72 -5.38 -2.45 7.34
N SER A 73 -4.28 -2.61 6.63
CA SER A 73 -3.18 -1.66 6.79
C SER A 73 -3.58 -0.33 6.15
N THR A 74 -3.33 0.78 6.84
CA THR A 74 -3.46 2.12 6.28
C THR A 74 -2.09 2.77 6.30
N ALA A 75 -1.47 2.86 5.13
CA ALA A 75 -0.37 3.78 4.92
C ALA A 75 -0.80 4.86 3.94
N PRO A 76 -0.16 6.04 3.96
CA PRO A 76 -0.66 7.21 3.26
C PRO A 76 -0.74 7.10 1.72
N LEU A 77 -0.39 5.97 1.08
CA LEU A 77 -0.22 5.90 -0.38
C LEU A 77 -0.63 4.59 -1.11
N ALA A 78 -1.31 3.62 -0.48
CA ALA A 78 -1.71 2.39 -1.20
C ALA A 78 -3.23 2.35 -1.50
N SER A 79 -3.59 2.12 -2.77
CA SER A 79 -4.99 2.04 -3.23
C SER A 79 -5.55 0.62 -3.35
N ASN A 80 -4.74 -0.42 -3.11
CA ASN A 80 -5.10 -1.82 -3.30
C ASN A 80 -5.01 -2.59 -1.98
N HIS A 81 -6.04 -2.43 -1.15
CA HIS A 81 -6.04 -2.98 0.20
C HIS A 81 -6.44 -4.47 0.21
N LYS A 82 -5.55 -5.33 0.69
CA LYS A 82 -5.88 -6.74 1.02
C LYS A 82 -6.27 -6.83 2.48
N TYR A 83 -7.43 -7.42 2.77
CA TYR A 83 -7.85 -7.69 4.14
C TYR A 83 -7.14 -8.94 4.68
N VAL A 84 -6.72 -8.87 5.94
CA VAL A 84 -6.21 -10.03 6.68
C VAL A 84 -7.21 -10.39 7.77
N GLU A 85 -7.63 -11.65 7.80
CA GLU A 85 -8.54 -12.14 8.83
C GLU A 85 -7.77 -12.83 9.97
N LEU A 86 -8.03 -12.37 11.19
CA LEU A 86 -7.40 -12.87 12.41
C LEU A 86 -8.44 -13.55 13.31
N ARG A 87 -8.35 -14.88 13.39
CA ARG A 87 -9.21 -15.73 14.22
C ARG A 87 -8.65 -15.84 15.65
N PRO A 88 -9.47 -16.15 16.66
CA PRO A 88 -8.95 -16.53 17.96
C PRO A 88 -7.95 -17.70 17.85
N GLY A 89 -6.85 -17.63 18.59
CA GLY A 89 -5.81 -18.67 18.60
C GLY A 89 -5.02 -18.78 17.30
N SER A 90 -4.80 -17.66 16.61
CA SER A 90 -4.10 -17.67 15.31
C SER A 90 -2.98 -16.63 15.21
N ILE A 91 -2.07 -16.89 14.29
CA ILE A 91 -0.96 -16.00 13.91
C ILE A 91 -1.13 -15.64 12.44
N ARG A 92 -0.84 -14.38 12.09
CA ARG A 92 -0.82 -13.88 10.71
C ARG A 92 0.40 -13.01 10.48
N TYR A 93 0.96 -13.12 9.29
CA TYR A 93 2.00 -12.23 8.78
C TYR A 93 1.45 -11.44 7.61
N PHE A 94 1.71 -10.14 7.58
CA PHE A 94 1.31 -9.27 6.48
C PHE A 94 2.19 -8.03 6.46
N ARG A 95 2.24 -7.38 5.30
CA ARG A 95 2.98 -6.13 5.12
C ARG A 95 2.08 -4.94 5.40
N THR A 96 2.61 -3.90 6.03
CA THR A 96 1.93 -2.60 6.03
C THR A 96 1.97 -1.98 4.64
N ASP A 97 0.93 -1.25 4.30
CA ASP A 97 0.89 -0.48 3.06
C ASP A 97 2.06 0.54 3.03
N GLY A 98 2.34 1.14 1.87
CA GLY A 98 3.22 2.33 1.80
C GLY A 98 4.73 2.07 1.81
N ALA A 99 5.21 1.23 0.89
CA ALA A 99 6.65 1.00 0.64
C ALA A 99 7.46 2.27 0.30
N THR A 100 6.81 3.44 0.12
CA THR A 100 7.41 4.72 -0.26
C THR A 100 7.23 5.82 0.79
N ALA A 101 6.87 5.49 2.03
CA ALA A 101 6.74 6.51 3.08
C ALA A 101 8.08 7.20 3.37
N ALA A 102 8.02 8.47 3.75
CA ALA A 102 9.21 9.24 4.10
C ALA A 102 9.85 8.71 5.41
N ASP A 103 11.17 8.85 5.54
CA ASP A 103 11.88 8.49 6.77
C ASP A 103 11.28 9.23 7.97
N GLY A 104 10.88 8.47 9.00
CA GLY A 104 10.26 9.00 10.22
C GLY A 104 8.72 8.92 10.25
N GLU A 105 8.07 8.58 9.15
CA GLU A 105 6.63 8.30 9.16
C GLU A 105 6.33 6.96 9.85
N ARG A 106 5.24 6.93 10.63
CA ARG A 106 4.76 5.71 11.30
C ARG A 106 3.58 5.11 10.56
N ALA A 107 3.60 3.79 10.38
CA ALA A 107 2.51 3.00 9.86
C ALA A 107 1.46 2.76 10.93
N THR A 108 0.22 2.86 10.51
CA THR A 108 -0.92 2.44 11.33
C THR A 108 -1.60 1.25 10.68
N ILE A 109 -2.13 0.38 11.52
CA ILE A 109 -3.07 -0.65 11.11
C ILE A 109 -4.43 -0.21 11.59
N THR A 110 -5.38 -0.21 10.69
CA THR A 110 -6.79 -0.06 11.01
C THR A 110 -7.43 -1.45 11.02
N TRP A 111 -8.12 -1.80 12.08
CA TRP A 111 -8.77 -3.11 12.17
C TRP A 111 -10.18 -2.96 12.70
N SER A 112 -11.04 -3.91 12.36
CA SER A 112 -12.44 -3.87 12.76
C SER A 112 -12.90 -5.21 13.32
N ILE A 113 -13.78 -5.09 14.31
CA ILE A 113 -14.54 -6.19 14.89
C ILE A 113 -15.97 -5.71 15.10
N ASN A 114 -16.96 -6.48 14.67
CA ASN A 114 -18.39 -6.14 14.78
C ASN A 114 -18.77 -4.75 14.25
N GLY A 115 -18.10 -4.31 13.18
CA GLY A 115 -18.32 -2.99 12.60
C GLY A 115 -17.71 -1.83 13.41
N LYS A 116 -17.07 -2.09 14.55
CA LYS A 116 -16.25 -1.11 15.26
C LYS A 116 -14.84 -1.09 14.69
N THR A 117 -14.38 0.08 14.29
CA THR A 117 -13.03 0.31 13.78
C THR A 117 -12.10 0.81 14.88
N MET A 118 -10.88 0.30 14.89
CA MET A 118 -9.78 0.62 15.80
C MET A 118 -8.53 0.87 14.98
N THR A 119 -7.56 1.59 15.56
CA THR A 119 -6.29 1.90 14.89
C THR A 119 -5.13 1.68 15.86
N THR A 120 -4.08 1.03 15.38
CA THR A 120 -2.89 0.68 16.15
C THR A 120 -1.65 1.14 15.40
N ASP A 121 -0.76 1.86 16.07
CA ASP A 121 0.56 2.22 15.53
C ASP A 121 1.49 1.00 15.58
N VAL A 122 2.11 0.68 14.44
CA VAL A 122 3.00 -0.47 14.30
C VAL A 122 4.35 -0.11 13.66
N GLY A 123 4.80 1.13 13.86
CA GLY A 123 6.17 1.49 13.50
C GLY A 123 6.31 1.79 12.02
N ARG A 124 7.03 0.99 11.22
CA ARG A 124 7.49 1.41 9.87
C ARG A 124 6.51 1.06 8.73
N PRO A 125 6.24 1.99 7.79
CA PRO A 125 5.53 1.70 6.54
C PRO A 125 6.29 0.71 5.63
N GLY A 126 5.55 -0.11 4.89
CA GLY A 126 6.12 -1.21 4.10
C GLY A 126 6.77 -2.33 4.91
N GLY A 127 6.76 -2.25 6.26
CA GLY A 127 7.33 -3.24 7.16
C GLY A 127 6.44 -4.47 7.31
N VAL A 128 7.03 -5.59 7.71
CA VAL A 128 6.25 -6.80 7.98
C VAL A 128 5.77 -6.82 9.42
N ILE A 129 4.51 -7.19 9.61
CA ILE A 129 3.85 -7.30 10.90
C ILE A 129 3.47 -8.76 11.16
N MET A 130 3.74 -9.21 12.38
CA MET A 130 3.16 -10.42 12.94
C MET A 130 2.03 -10.03 13.90
N ALA A 131 0.81 -10.48 13.60
CA ALA A 131 -0.32 -10.37 14.51
C ALA A 131 -0.59 -11.73 15.16
N VAL A 132 -0.61 -11.74 16.49
CA VAL A 132 -0.95 -12.91 17.29
C VAL A 132 -2.24 -12.61 18.03
N ARG A 133 -3.27 -13.45 17.84
CA ARG A 133 -4.48 -13.38 18.65
C ARG A 133 -4.62 -14.59 19.54
N SER A 134 -4.62 -14.35 20.84
CA SER A 134 -4.86 -15.37 21.86
C SER A 134 -6.35 -15.75 21.93
N LEU A 135 -6.65 -16.83 22.65
CA LEU A 135 -8.04 -17.24 22.92
C LEU A 135 -8.75 -16.34 23.95
N ASP A 136 -8.01 -15.58 24.75
CA ASP A 136 -8.58 -14.66 25.75
C ASP A 136 -8.87 -13.25 25.19
N GLY A 137 -8.70 -13.07 23.87
CA GLY A 137 -9.04 -11.83 23.18
C GLY A 137 -7.91 -10.79 23.14
N VAL A 138 -6.70 -11.13 23.58
CA VAL A 138 -5.53 -10.25 23.40
C VAL A 138 -5.01 -10.37 21.97
N ILE A 139 -4.73 -9.23 21.36
CA ILE A 139 -4.03 -9.13 20.08
C ILE A 139 -2.68 -8.49 20.34
N SER A 140 -1.60 -9.18 19.99
CA SER A 140 -0.24 -8.64 20.02
C SER A 140 0.24 -8.40 18.60
N TRP A 141 0.68 -7.19 18.34
CA TRP A 141 1.23 -6.73 17.07
C TRP A 141 2.74 -6.60 17.22
N TYR A 142 3.49 -7.21 16.32
CA TYR A 142 4.95 -7.14 16.32
C TYR A 142 5.44 -6.66 14.96
N SER A 143 6.26 -5.62 14.98
CA SER A 143 6.96 -5.17 13.78
C SER A 143 8.23 -5.98 13.61
N LEU A 144 8.39 -6.59 12.45
CA LEU A 144 9.49 -7.47 12.11
C LEU A 144 10.50 -6.74 11.24
N MET A 145 11.78 -7.02 11.48
CA MET A 145 12.88 -6.68 10.57
C MET A 145 13.80 -7.88 10.45
N MET A 146 14.30 -8.12 9.24
CA MET A 146 15.31 -9.14 8.98
C MET A 146 16.53 -8.92 9.90
N ASP A 147 16.98 -9.99 10.54
CA ASP A 147 18.15 -9.97 11.41
C ASP A 147 19.41 -10.08 10.56
N MET A 148 20.09 -8.96 10.31
CA MET A 148 21.33 -8.94 9.50
C MET A 148 22.57 -9.43 10.26
N ARG A 149 22.42 -10.03 11.45
CA ARG A 149 23.54 -10.53 12.26
C ARG A 149 23.93 -11.97 11.91
N CYS A 150 23.21 -12.61 10.99
CA CYS A 150 23.48 -13.96 10.51
C CYS A 150 24.53 -14.00 9.41
#